data_AF-A0A9E7CZJ5-F1
#
_entry.id   AF-A0A9E7CZJ5-F1
#
_cell.length_a   1.000
_cell.length_b   1.000
_cell.length_c   1.000
_cell.angle_alpha   90.00
_cell.angle_beta   90.00
_cell.angle_gamma   90.00
#
_symmetry.space_group_name_H-M   'P 1'
#
loop_
_entity.id
_entity.type
_entity.pdbx_description
1 polymer ?
#
loop_
_entity_poly.entity_id
_entity_poly.type
_entity_poly.pdbx_seq_one_letter_code
_entity_poly.pdbx_strand_id
1 'polypeptide(L)' 'MLDVSRSGYYAWRRRPESERSKRRKRITKRIHQIFVKSRRLYGSPKITQILRREDGERVS' A
#
# COMPACT_ATOMS: atom_id res chain seq x y z
N MET A 1 -17.79 26.10 7.55
CA MET A 1 -16.84 26.49 6.48
C MET A 1 -15.59 25.64 6.68
N LEU A 2 -15.10 24.93 5.66
CA LEU A 2 -13.84 24.19 5.78
C LEU A 2 -12.70 25.22 5.71
N ASP A 3 -12.02 25.44 6.84
CA ASP A 3 -11.02 26.50 7.05
C ASP A 3 -9.67 26.16 6.39
N VAL A 4 -9.70 25.89 5.09
CA VAL A 4 -8.52 25.61 4.26
C VAL A 4 -8.37 26.71 3.23
N SER A 5 -7.22 27.38 3.25
CA SER A 5 -6.85 28.36 2.23
C SER A 5 -6.84 27.69 0.84
N ARG A 6 -7.27 28.41 -0.20
CA ARG A 6 -7.28 27.89 -1.59
C ARG A 6 -5.90 27.37 -1.99
N SER A 7 -4.83 28.04 -1.57
CA SER A 7 -3.44 27.61 -1.77
C SER A 7 -3.12 26.29 -1.06
N GLY A 8 -3.62 26.06 0.16
CA GLY A 8 -3.48 24.79 0.87
C GLY A 8 -4.18 23.62 0.17
N TYR A 9 -5.39 23.85 -0.37
CA TYR A 9 -6.14 22.86 -1.16
C TYR A 9 -5.38 22.45 -2.43
N TYR A 10 -4.87 23.42 -3.20
CA TYR A 10 -4.09 23.13 -4.41
C TYR A 10 -2.71 22.53 -4.12
N ALA A 11 -2.07 22.94 -3.01
CA ALA A 11 -0.82 22.35 -2.58
C ALA A 11 -0.99 20.87 -2.22
N TRP A 12 -2.03 20.51 -1.46
CA TRP A 12 -2.34 19.11 -1.16
C TRP A 12 -2.63 18.30 -2.42
N ARG A 13 -3.42 18.84 -3.35
CA ARG A 13 -3.76 18.17 -4.62
C ARG A 13 -2.55 17.96 -5.53
N ARG A 14 -1.53 18.84 -5.49
CA ARG A 14 -0.29 18.72 -6.26
C ARG A 14 0.81 17.90 -5.58
N ARG A 15 0.63 17.46 -4.32
CA ARG A 15 1.69 16.71 -3.62
C ARG A 15 1.99 15.42 -4.37
N PRO A 16 3.26 15.19 -4.77
CA PRO A 16 3.66 13.93 -5.38
C PRO A 16 3.49 12.79 -4.39
N GLU A 17 3.38 11.56 -4.92
CA GLU A 17 3.27 10.38 -4.06
C GLU A 17 4.45 10.27 -3.11
N SER A 18 4.15 10.23 -1.83
CA SER A 18 5.15 9.97 -0.81
C SER A 18 5.78 8.59 -1.02
N GLU A 19 7.03 8.43 -0.58
CA GLU A 19 7.72 7.14 -0.61
C GLU A 19 6.93 6.04 0.12
N ARG A 20 6.18 6.42 1.17
CA ARG A 20 5.25 5.51 1.86
C ARG A 20 4.10 5.06 0.96
N SER A 21 3.54 5.95 0.15
CA SER A 21 2.48 5.60 -0.82
C SER A 21 3.01 4.65 -1.89
N LYS A 22 4.18 4.95 -2.47
CA LYS A 22 4.85 4.08 -3.45
C LYS A 22 5.14 2.70 -2.86
N ARG A 23 5.68 2.64 -1.63
CA ARG A 23 5.89 1.38 -0.90
C ARG A 23 4.58 0.62 -0.73
N ARG A 24 3.51 1.29 -0.28
CA ARG A 24 2.20 0.66 -0.08
C ARG A 24 1.64 0.09 -1.39
N LYS A 25 1.77 0.80 -2.51
CA LYS A 25 1.38 0.29 -3.84
C LYS A 25 2.15 -0.97 -4.24
N ARG A 26 3.48 -1.01 -4.01
CA ARG A 26 4.30 -2.20 -4.29
C ARG A 26 3.83 -3.40 -3.47
N ILE A 27 3.62 -3.21 -2.17
CA ILE A 27 3.12 -4.25 -1.26
C ILE A 27 1.74 -4.74 -1.71
N THR A 28 0.81 -3.83 -2.00
CA THR A 28 -0.54 -4.19 -2.46
C THR A 28 -0.50 -5.01 -3.75
N LYS A 29 0.34 -4.64 -4.71
CA LYS A 29 0.54 -5.42 -5.95
C LYS A 29 1.04 -6.83 -5.64
N ARG A 30 1.96 -6.97 -4.70
CA ARG A 30 2.52 -8.27 -4.30
C ARG A 30 1.50 -9.14 -3.55
N ILE A 31 0.75 -8.56 -2.61
CA ILE A 31 -0.38 -9.22 -1.93
C ILE A 31 -1.33 -9.82 -2.97
N HIS A 32 -1.71 -9.04 -3.97
CA HIS A 32 -2.61 -9.49 -5.02
C HIS A 32 -2.02 -10.64 -5.84
N GLN A 33 -0.74 -10.58 -6.20
CA GLN A 33 -0.05 -11.66 -6.90
C GLN A 33 -0.04 -12.96 -6.09
N ILE A 34 0.28 -12.90 -4.79
CA ILE A 34 0.29 -14.08 -3.90
C ILE A 34 -1.12 -14.63 -3.73
N PHE A 35 -2.12 -13.76 -3.59
CA PHE A 35 -3.53 -14.16 -3.47
C PHE A 35 -4.03 -14.89 -4.72
N VAL A 36 -3.72 -14.38 -5.91
CA VAL A 36 -4.08 -15.04 -7.17
C VAL A 36 -3.31 -16.35 -7.37
N LYS A 37 -1.99 -16.36 -7.12
CA LYS A 37 -1.16 -17.58 -7.22
C LYS A 37 -1.62 -18.69 -6.27
N SER A 38 -2.08 -18.33 -5.07
CA SER A 38 -2.63 -19.27 -4.09
C SER A 38 -4.09 -19.68 -4.39
N ARG A 39 -4.63 -19.36 -5.57
CA ARG A 39 -6.04 -19.63 -5.93
C ARG A 39 -7.03 -19.10 -4.88
N ARG A 40 -6.70 -17.96 -4.27
CA ARG A 40 -7.52 -17.30 -3.24
C ARG A 40 -7.67 -18.09 -1.93
N LEU A 41 -6.87 -19.15 -1.72
CA LEU A 41 -6.89 -19.97 -0.50
C LEU A 41 -6.17 -19.30 0.66
N TYR A 42 -5.17 -18.46 0.38
CA TYR A 42 -4.38 -17.86 1.45
C TYR A 42 -5.04 -16.60 1.98
N GLY A 43 -5.33 -16.61 3.28
CA GLY A 43 -5.80 -15.44 4.01
C GLY A 43 -4.66 -14.47 4.37
N SER A 44 -5.05 -13.35 4.98
CA SER A 44 -4.14 -12.28 5.42
C SER A 44 -2.91 -12.76 6.20
N PRO A 45 -3.01 -13.70 7.18
CA PRO A 45 -1.84 -14.16 7.93
C PRO A 45 -0.80 -14.88 7.07
N LYS A 46 -1.24 -15.79 6.19
CA LYS A 46 -0.34 -16.53 5.28
C LYS A 46 0.31 -15.61 4.27
N ILE A 47 -0.46 -14.69 3.69
CA ILE A 47 0.09 -13.72 2.73
C ILE A 47 1.13 -12.83 3.40
N THR A 48 0.87 -12.36 4.63
CA THR A 48 1.81 -11.53 5.39
C THR A 48 3.10 -12.29 5.71
N GLN A 49 3.00 -13.58 6.04
CA GLN A 49 4.17 -14.42 6.29
C GLN A 49 5.02 -14.62 5.03
N ILE A 50 4.38 -14.82 3.87
CA ILE A 50 5.06 -14.93 2.57
C ILE A 50 5.74 -13.60 2.21
N LEU A 51 5.04 -12.46 2.35
CA LEU A 51 5.62 -11.13 2.13
C LEU A 51 6.84 -10.85 3.01
N ARG A 52 6.78 -11.25 4.28
CA ARG A 52 7.93 -11.12 5.17
C ARG A 52 9.10 -12.03 4.77
N ARG A 53 8.83 -13.24 4.29
CA ARG A 53 9.87 -14.20 3.88
C ARG A 53 10.50 -13.86 2.53
N GLU A 54 9.71 -13.44 1.56
CA GLU A 54 10.18 -13.15 0.20
C GLU A 54 10.76 -11.74 0.06
N ASP A 55 10.07 -10.73 0.63
CA ASP A 55 10.39 -9.32 0.38
C ASP A 55 10.99 -8.61 1.61
N GLY A 56 11.05 -9.26 2.78
CA GLY A 56 11.46 -8.64 4.04
C GLY A 56 10.49 -7.53 4.53
N GLU A 57 9.34 -7.40 3.87
CA GLU A 57 8.40 -6.30 4.08
C GLU A 57 7.56 -6.53 5.34
N ARG A 58 7.77 -5.68 6.36
CA ARG A 58 6.90 -5.67 7.55
C ARG A 58 5.63 -4.88 7.25
N VAL A 59 4.51 -5.60 7.21
CA VAL A 59 3.15 -5.04 7.20
C VAL A 59 2.56 -5.32 8.59
N SER A 60 2.01 -4.26 9.21
CA SER A 60 1.29 -4.29 10.50
C SER A 60 -0.20 -4.24 10.26
#